data_AF-I3YXQ5-F1
#
_entry.id   AF-I3YXQ5-F1
#
_cell.length_a   1.000
_cell.length_b   1.000
_cell.length_c   1.000
_cell.angle_alpha   90.00
_cell.angle_beta   90.00
_cell.angle_gamma   90.00
#
_symmetry.space_group_name_H-M   'P 1'
#
loop_
_entity.id
_entity.type
_entity.pdbx_description
1 polymer ?
#
loop_
_entity_poly.entity_id
_entity_poly.type
_entity_poly.pdbx_seq_one_letter_code
_entity_poly.pdbx_strand_id
1 'polypeptide(L)'
;MKKNFTLILAFLISSIVFGQKITFNHFSSTAENLKRYLLNSGDYISSGNADLPYFQGKEDSKNIKFYKSTGVTVIFDFKTDSEYLSIVHDIQNNAEFRFQFCTDKNESIVYNYETYVGNKIRFNFSEMRISLEFPSELNNFIDENSDLTTVFVCKSDNSYAFHTNLKCSGLANCKSEISKTDIRSAKKSNYKICEICTDDSYSKERISEKYNTVFPNDNENVDSKSNTQISEKEDKNIFDLMGYPIIAFNKNMRSYTVSIRNKKNGIEEKEKMIEPNINNPHYISIASDKDKGGRLTIKNKNYKDIIIDFTKVYQLPYEDGGTPYYFITENKNYSIYYVDNNNSNDFLFIEINQDADNGISIDFGISEI
;
A
#
# COMPACT_ATOMS: atom_id res chain seq x y z
N MET A 1 -13.99 -7.13 71.68
CA MET A 1 -13.18 -6.66 70.54
C MET A 1 -12.94 -7.83 69.59
N LYS A 2 -13.67 -7.95 68.46
CA LYS A 2 -13.39 -8.86 67.31
C LYS A 2 -14.60 -8.93 66.37
N LYS A 3 -15.11 -7.80 65.89
CA LYS A 3 -16.03 -7.70 64.75
C LYS A 3 -15.85 -6.29 64.23
N ASN A 4 -15.19 -6.14 63.06
CA ASN A 4 -15.09 -4.93 62.21
C ASN A 4 -13.84 -4.93 61.29
N PHE A 5 -13.29 -6.10 60.93
CA PHE A 5 -12.13 -6.16 60.02
C PHE A 5 -12.36 -7.04 58.78
N THR A 6 -13.63 -7.29 58.42
CA THR A 6 -13.98 -8.17 57.28
C THR A 6 -14.62 -7.40 56.12
N LEU A 7 -14.74 -6.07 56.20
CA LEU A 7 -15.40 -5.27 55.17
C LEU A 7 -14.45 -4.46 54.26
N ILE A 8 -13.15 -4.42 54.55
CA ILE A 8 -12.17 -3.66 53.74
C ILE A 8 -11.44 -4.55 52.72
N LEU A 9 -11.45 -5.88 52.89
CA LEU A 9 -10.78 -6.80 51.96
C LEU A 9 -11.61 -7.13 50.71
N ALA A 10 -12.93 -6.88 50.73
CA ALA A 10 -13.80 -7.06 49.57
C ALA A 10 -13.79 -5.87 48.59
N PHE A 11 -13.14 -4.76 48.94
CA PHE A 11 -13.04 -3.56 48.10
C PHE A 11 -11.68 -3.41 47.39
N LEU A 12 -10.74 -4.34 47.62
CA LEU A 12 -9.36 -4.25 47.13
C LEU A 12 -9.00 -5.27 46.02
N ILE A 13 -9.94 -6.08 45.53
CA ILE A 13 -9.68 -7.07 44.46
C ILE A 13 -10.78 -7.03 43.38
N SER A 14 -11.19 -5.82 43.00
CA SER A 14 -11.91 -5.60 41.75
C SER A 14 -11.35 -4.38 41.02
N SER A 15 -10.03 -4.20 41.05
CA SER A 15 -9.34 -3.63 39.91
C SER A 15 -9.52 -4.63 38.77
N ILE A 16 -10.70 -4.62 38.18
CA ILE A 16 -10.96 -5.21 36.87
C ILE A 16 -9.88 -4.58 36.01
N VAL A 17 -8.91 -5.39 35.64
CA VAL A 17 -7.92 -5.04 34.63
C VAL A 17 -8.74 -4.91 33.36
N PHE A 18 -9.30 -3.73 33.13
CA PHE A 18 -9.87 -3.34 31.85
C PHE A 18 -8.69 -3.19 30.91
N GLY A 19 -8.15 -4.34 30.47
CA GLY A 19 -7.17 -4.37 29.40
C GLY A 19 -7.79 -3.74 28.16
N GLN A 20 -6.96 -3.07 27.37
CA GLN A 20 -7.39 -2.21 26.26
C GLN A 20 -7.90 -3.09 25.11
N LYS A 21 -9.17 -3.48 25.20
CA LYS A 21 -9.72 -4.56 24.39
C LYS A 21 -10.30 -4.04 23.09
N ILE A 22 -9.46 -3.99 22.05
CA ILE A 22 -9.94 -4.01 20.67
C ILE A 22 -10.60 -5.37 20.42
N THR A 23 -11.68 -5.36 19.66
CA THR A 23 -12.46 -6.55 19.28
C THR A 23 -12.85 -6.45 17.82
N PHE A 24 -13.29 -7.55 17.23
CA PHE A 24 -13.77 -7.58 15.86
C PHE A 24 -14.86 -6.55 15.53
N ASN A 25 -15.72 -6.21 16.50
CA ASN A 25 -16.75 -5.18 16.31
C ASN A 25 -16.17 -3.81 15.95
N HIS A 26 -14.97 -3.49 16.45
CA HIS A 26 -14.27 -2.26 16.10
C HIS A 26 -13.77 -2.29 14.65
N PHE A 27 -13.35 -3.46 14.17
CA PHE A 27 -12.95 -3.65 12.77
C PHE A 27 -14.13 -3.62 11.82
N SER A 28 -15.32 -3.97 12.30
CA SER A 28 -16.58 -3.91 11.55
C SER A 28 -17.33 -2.58 11.72
N SER A 29 -16.68 -1.55 12.29
CA SER A 29 -17.24 -0.21 12.46
C SER A 29 -16.82 0.74 11.32
N THR A 30 -17.12 2.03 11.41
CA THR A 30 -16.54 3.04 10.50
C THR A 30 -15.23 3.58 11.07
N ALA A 31 -14.37 4.16 10.23
CA ALA A 31 -13.14 4.81 10.67
C ALA A 31 -13.40 5.84 11.78
N GLU A 32 -14.47 6.62 11.65
CA GLU A 32 -14.86 7.64 12.63
C GLU A 32 -15.32 7.03 13.96
N ASN A 33 -16.07 5.92 13.92
CA ASN A 33 -16.50 5.23 15.13
C ASN A 33 -15.32 4.58 15.86
N LEU A 34 -14.40 3.95 15.12
CA LEU A 34 -13.15 3.44 15.69
C LEU A 34 -12.33 4.58 16.32
N LYS A 35 -12.14 5.69 15.61
CA LYS A 35 -11.43 6.87 16.12
C LYS A 35 -12.07 7.39 17.42
N ARG A 36 -13.40 7.54 17.44
CA ARG A 36 -14.15 8.00 18.61
C ARG A 36 -14.00 7.05 19.80
N TYR A 37 -14.05 5.74 19.56
CA TYR A 37 -13.79 4.74 20.60
C TYR A 37 -12.39 4.90 21.20
N LEU A 38 -11.36 5.00 20.35
CA LEU A 38 -9.97 5.14 20.81
C LEU A 38 -9.77 6.42 21.64
N LEU A 39 -10.36 7.55 21.22
CA LEU A 39 -10.33 8.81 21.96
C LEU A 39 -11.04 8.73 23.32
N ASN A 40 -12.19 8.05 23.38
CA ASN A 40 -13.07 8.09 24.55
C ASN A 40 -12.87 6.94 25.54
N SER A 41 -12.16 5.88 25.15
CA SER A 41 -11.92 4.71 26.01
C SER A 41 -11.16 5.05 27.29
N GLY A 42 -10.32 6.10 27.26
CA GLY A 42 -9.38 6.39 28.34
C GLY A 42 -8.17 5.46 28.35
N ASP A 43 -8.11 4.48 27.46
CA ASP A 43 -7.05 3.47 27.40
C ASP A 43 -5.89 3.90 26.49
N TYR A 44 -6.12 4.82 25.55
CA TYR A 44 -5.12 5.24 24.59
C TYR A 44 -4.63 6.66 24.84
N ILE A 45 -3.36 6.90 24.54
CA ILE A 45 -2.78 8.23 24.40
C ILE A 45 -2.89 8.61 22.93
N SER A 46 -3.58 9.70 22.63
CA SER A 46 -3.69 10.23 21.28
C SER A 46 -2.64 11.30 21.03
N SER A 47 -2.05 11.30 19.84
CA SER A 47 -1.19 12.36 19.33
C SER A 47 -1.35 12.49 17.80
N GLY A 48 -0.71 13.48 17.19
CA GLY A 48 -0.85 13.75 15.75
C GLY A 48 -2.02 14.69 15.41
N ASN A 49 -2.41 14.72 14.14
CA ASN A 49 -3.52 15.56 13.66
C ASN A 49 -4.86 14.90 13.98
N ALA A 50 -5.89 15.67 14.30
CA ALA A 50 -7.27 15.21 14.52
C ALA A 50 -7.84 14.38 13.36
N ASP A 51 -7.39 14.64 12.12
CA ASP A 51 -7.82 13.89 10.93
C ASP A 51 -7.11 12.54 10.80
N LEU A 52 -5.82 12.49 11.16
CA LEU A 52 -4.96 11.31 11.07
C LEU A 52 -4.26 11.07 12.41
N PRO A 53 -5.03 10.68 13.44
CA PRO A 53 -4.50 10.50 14.77
C PRO A 53 -3.60 9.27 14.84
N TYR A 54 -2.67 9.36 15.76
CA TYR A 54 -1.88 8.24 16.26
C TYR A 54 -2.35 7.91 17.67
N PHE A 55 -2.58 6.63 17.94
CA PHE A 55 -2.91 6.15 19.27
C PHE A 55 -1.86 5.16 19.74
N GLN A 56 -1.38 5.35 20.97
CA GLN A 56 -0.54 4.41 21.67
C GLN A 56 -1.30 3.89 22.88
N GLY A 57 -1.31 2.58 23.10
CA GLY A 57 -1.86 2.01 24.31
C GLY A 57 -1.14 2.50 25.56
N LYS A 58 -1.89 2.81 26.64
CA LYS A 58 -1.32 3.21 27.94
C LYS A 58 -0.68 2.03 28.67
N GLU A 59 -1.37 0.89 28.66
CA GLU A 59 -1.01 -0.32 29.41
C GLU A 59 -0.42 -1.39 28.50
N ASP A 60 -0.78 -1.38 27.22
CA ASP A 60 -0.26 -2.29 26.23
C ASP A 60 0.59 -1.56 25.20
N SER A 61 1.31 -2.36 24.43
CA SER A 61 2.33 -1.87 23.52
C SER A 61 1.85 -1.90 22.08
N LYS A 62 0.55 -1.65 21.89
CA LYS A 62 -0.04 -1.50 20.56
C LYS A 62 0.01 -0.06 20.10
N ASN A 63 0.27 0.08 18.81
CA ASN A 63 0.30 1.37 18.13
C ASN A 63 -0.75 1.33 17.02
N ILE A 64 -1.64 2.32 16.99
CA ILE A 64 -2.72 2.42 16.02
C ILE A 64 -2.55 3.71 15.24
N LYS A 65 -2.30 3.60 13.93
CA LYS A 65 -2.02 4.74 13.04
C LYS A 65 -3.10 4.86 11.98
N PHE A 66 -3.66 6.06 11.84
CA PHE A 66 -4.60 6.39 10.76
C PHE A 66 -3.82 7.01 9.60
N TYR A 67 -4.11 6.55 8.39
CA TYR A 67 -3.52 7.05 7.15
C TYR A 67 -4.62 7.47 6.19
N LYS A 68 -4.39 8.60 5.51
CA LYS A 68 -5.18 9.00 4.34
C LYS A 68 -4.53 8.38 3.11
N SER A 69 -5.25 7.46 2.51
CA SER A 69 -4.90 6.86 1.22
C SER A 69 -6.03 7.21 0.24
N THR A 70 -6.43 6.26 -0.60
CA THR A 70 -7.67 6.28 -1.38
C THR A 70 -8.92 6.22 -0.50
N GLY A 71 -8.77 5.91 0.78
CA GLY A 71 -9.77 6.01 1.84
C GLY A 71 -9.07 6.24 3.19
N VAL A 72 -9.61 5.64 4.25
CA VAL A 72 -8.90 5.57 5.54
C VAL A 72 -8.33 4.18 5.72
N THR A 73 -7.03 4.11 5.95
CA THR A 73 -6.34 2.88 6.35
C THR A 73 -5.90 3.03 7.79
N VAL A 74 -6.16 2.02 8.61
CA VAL A 74 -5.73 1.98 10.01
C VAL A 74 -4.79 0.80 10.22
N ILE A 75 -3.57 1.08 10.67
CA ILE A 75 -2.58 0.07 10.96
C ILE A 75 -2.51 -0.12 12.47
N PHE A 76 -2.72 -1.36 12.90
CA PHE A 76 -2.49 -1.85 14.25
C PHE A 76 -1.16 -2.61 14.26
N ASP A 77 -0.15 -2.05 14.91
CA ASP A 77 1.11 -2.71 15.18
C ASP A 77 1.06 -3.27 16.59
N PHE A 78 1.20 -4.59 16.72
CA PHE A 78 1.22 -5.28 18.00
C PHE A 78 2.67 -5.58 18.38
N LYS A 79 3.01 -5.41 19.66
CA LYS A 79 4.34 -5.76 20.17
C LYS A 79 4.40 -7.15 20.82
N THR A 80 3.26 -7.80 21.04
CA THR A 80 3.22 -9.16 21.60
C THR A 80 2.44 -10.10 20.69
N ASP A 81 2.94 -11.33 20.51
CA ASP A 81 2.24 -12.38 19.77
C ASP A 81 0.89 -12.68 20.42
N SER A 82 0.79 -12.66 21.76
CA SER A 82 -0.44 -12.94 22.52
C SER A 82 -1.60 -12.07 22.06
N GLU A 83 -1.37 -10.76 22.09
CA GLU A 83 -2.39 -9.79 21.72
C GLU A 83 -2.73 -9.86 20.24
N TYR A 84 -1.71 -9.95 19.38
CA TYR A 84 -1.88 -10.10 17.95
C TYR A 84 -2.71 -11.34 17.60
N LEU A 85 -2.32 -12.51 18.13
CA LEU A 85 -2.97 -13.79 17.86
C LEU A 85 -4.38 -13.84 18.44
N SER A 86 -4.64 -13.22 19.60
CA SER A 86 -6.00 -13.12 20.15
C SER A 86 -6.92 -12.34 19.21
N ILE A 87 -6.45 -11.23 18.64
CA ILE A 87 -7.23 -10.43 17.70
C ILE A 87 -7.38 -11.14 16.35
N VAL A 88 -6.32 -11.77 15.85
CA VAL A 88 -6.39 -12.57 14.63
C VAL A 88 -7.40 -13.70 14.79
N HIS A 89 -7.38 -14.42 15.91
CA HIS A 89 -8.36 -15.47 16.20
C HIS A 89 -9.81 -14.92 16.22
N ASP A 90 -10.02 -13.76 16.83
CA ASP A 90 -11.33 -13.07 16.82
C ASP A 90 -11.76 -12.69 15.39
N ILE A 91 -10.84 -12.20 14.54
CA ILE A 91 -11.12 -11.94 13.11
C ILE A 91 -11.54 -13.24 12.40
N GLN A 92 -10.77 -14.32 12.54
CA GLN A 92 -11.03 -15.57 11.82
C GLN A 92 -12.39 -16.18 12.15
N ASN A 93 -12.87 -15.97 13.38
CA ASN A 93 -14.15 -16.50 13.83
C ASN A 93 -15.34 -15.66 13.35
N ASN A 94 -15.13 -14.40 12.97
CA ASN A 94 -16.23 -13.45 12.70
C ASN A 94 -16.18 -12.77 11.31
N ALA A 95 -15.06 -12.84 10.60
CA ALA A 95 -14.87 -12.24 9.28
C ALA A 95 -14.93 -13.29 8.16
N GLU A 96 -15.31 -12.85 6.96
CA GLU A 96 -15.26 -13.71 5.78
C GLU A 96 -13.84 -13.73 5.21
N PHE A 97 -13.23 -14.91 5.16
CA PHE A 97 -11.96 -15.07 4.46
C PHE A 97 -12.15 -14.89 2.96
N ARG A 98 -11.34 -14.04 2.34
CA ARG A 98 -11.40 -13.79 0.89
C ARG A 98 -10.31 -14.56 0.16
N PHE A 99 -9.05 -14.28 0.50
CA PHE A 99 -7.89 -14.92 -0.11
C PHE A 99 -6.61 -14.61 0.66
N GLN A 100 -5.59 -15.42 0.46
CA GLN A 100 -4.23 -15.10 0.89
C GLN A 100 -3.42 -14.52 -0.28
N PHE A 101 -2.78 -13.38 -0.01
CA PHE A 101 -1.85 -12.74 -0.93
C PHE A 101 -0.43 -12.98 -0.42
N CYS A 102 0.52 -13.11 -1.35
CA CYS A 102 1.92 -13.02 -1.00
C CYS A 102 2.55 -12.03 -1.94
N THR A 103 3.15 -11.01 -1.36
CA THR A 103 4.07 -10.13 -2.07
C THR A 103 5.35 -10.92 -2.41
N ASP A 104 6.34 -10.26 -3.03
CA ASP A 104 7.52 -10.85 -3.67
C ASP A 104 8.30 -11.86 -2.81
N LYS A 105 9.32 -12.52 -3.42
CA LYS A 105 10.04 -13.68 -2.85
C LYS A 105 10.62 -13.47 -1.43
N ASN A 106 10.69 -12.26 -0.91
CA ASN A 106 11.19 -11.93 0.43
C ASN A 106 10.16 -11.31 1.38
N GLU A 107 8.91 -11.16 0.94
CA GLU A 107 7.89 -10.51 1.75
C GLU A 107 6.98 -11.52 2.46
N SER A 108 6.24 -11.00 3.43
CA SER A 108 5.40 -11.80 4.31
C SER A 108 4.07 -12.15 3.65
N ILE A 109 3.53 -13.30 4.02
CA ILE A 109 2.18 -13.70 3.61
C ILE A 109 1.18 -12.79 4.30
N VAL A 110 0.27 -12.20 3.52
CA VAL A 110 -0.81 -11.34 3.99
C VAL A 110 -2.13 -12.03 3.76
N TYR A 111 -2.91 -12.18 4.82
CA TYR A 111 -4.23 -12.80 4.75
C TYR A 111 -5.30 -11.72 4.64
N ASN A 112 -6.19 -11.83 3.66
CA ASN A 112 -7.28 -10.88 3.45
C ASN A 112 -8.59 -11.46 3.94
N TYR A 113 -9.23 -10.70 4.82
CA TYR A 113 -10.56 -10.95 5.35
C TYR A 113 -11.43 -9.74 5.07
N GLU A 114 -12.74 -9.94 5.10
CA GLU A 114 -13.71 -8.87 4.95
C GLU A 114 -14.74 -8.96 6.08
N THR A 115 -15.06 -7.80 6.64
CA THR A 115 -16.15 -7.68 7.61
C THR A 115 -17.50 -7.69 6.91
N TYR A 116 -18.58 -7.88 7.67
CA TYR A 116 -19.94 -7.82 7.14
C TYR A 116 -20.35 -6.43 6.61
N VAL A 117 -19.58 -5.38 6.91
CA VAL A 117 -19.78 -4.02 6.35
C VAL A 117 -18.83 -3.68 5.20
N GLY A 118 -18.05 -4.65 4.72
CA GLY A 118 -17.13 -4.47 3.58
C GLY A 118 -15.76 -3.90 3.94
N ASN A 119 -15.44 -3.68 5.23
CA ASN A 119 -14.07 -3.30 5.61
C ASN A 119 -13.11 -4.46 5.34
N LYS A 120 -11.98 -4.15 4.71
CA LYS A 120 -10.95 -5.14 4.41
C LYS A 120 -9.95 -5.20 5.55
N ILE A 121 -9.68 -6.41 6.02
CA ILE A 121 -8.71 -6.69 7.07
C ILE A 121 -7.57 -7.47 6.46
N ARG A 122 -6.36 -6.96 6.61
CA ARG A 122 -5.12 -7.61 6.21
C ARG A 122 -4.30 -7.87 7.46
N PHE A 123 -3.79 -9.08 7.64
CA PHE A 123 -2.82 -9.32 8.71
C PHE A 123 -1.58 -10.05 8.24
N ASN A 124 -0.46 -9.66 8.84
CA ASN A 124 0.89 -10.11 8.53
C ASN A 124 1.52 -10.66 9.82
N PHE A 125 1.75 -11.98 9.83
CA PHE A 125 2.30 -12.69 10.98
C PHE A 125 3.75 -12.34 11.31
N SER A 126 4.55 -11.93 10.32
CA SER A 126 5.96 -11.59 10.54
C SER A 126 6.10 -10.23 11.19
N GLU A 127 5.22 -9.29 10.82
CA GLU A 127 5.21 -7.92 11.35
C GLU A 127 4.31 -7.77 12.60
N MET A 128 3.52 -8.80 12.93
CA MET A 128 2.44 -8.72 13.94
C MET A 128 1.56 -7.50 13.69
N ARG A 129 1.17 -7.31 12.44
CA ARG A 129 0.47 -6.13 11.95
C ARG A 129 -0.89 -6.50 11.42
N ILE A 130 -1.89 -5.71 11.78
CA ILE A 130 -3.22 -5.74 11.17
C ILE A 130 -3.47 -4.40 10.49
N SER A 131 -3.75 -4.41 9.20
CA SER A 131 -4.17 -3.25 8.42
C SER A 131 -5.67 -3.37 8.14
N LEU A 132 -6.41 -2.34 8.50
CA LEU A 132 -7.85 -2.21 8.30
C LEU A 132 -8.11 -1.10 7.27
N GLU A 133 -8.72 -1.45 6.15
CA GLU A 133 -9.08 -0.50 5.10
C GLU A 133 -10.59 -0.30 5.10
N PHE A 134 -11.01 0.96 5.28
CA PHE A 134 -12.42 1.33 5.24
C PHE A 134 -12.84 1.66 3.80
N PRO A 135 -14.02 1.21 3.33
CA PRO A 135 -14.53 1.53 2.02
C PRO A 135 -14.60 3.04 1.79
N SER A 136 -14.30 3.45 0.56
CA SER A 136 -14.45 4.81 0.04
C SER A 136 -14.91 4.72 -1.40
N GLU A 137 -15.46 5.80 -1.95
CA GLU A 137 -15.87 5.83 -3.37
C GLU A 137 -14.70 5.51 -4.32
N LEU A 138 -13.49 5.96 -3.97
CA LEU A 138 -12.29 5.64 -4.72
C LEU A 138 -11.82 4.19 -4.52
N ASN A 139 -12.00 3.61 -3.33
CA ASN A 139 -11.75 2.18 -3.11
C ASN A 139 -12.72 1.32 -3.92
N ASN A 140 -13.98 1.73 -4.06
CA ASN A 140 -14.93 1.04 -4.94
C ASN A 140 -14.44 1.06 -6.40
N PHE A 141 -13.96 2.22 -6.88
CA PHE A 141 -13.34 2.29 -8.20
C PHE A 141 -12.10 1.37 -8.32
N ILE A 142 -11.22 1.34 -7.31
CA ILE A 142 -10.06 0.45 -7.31
C ILE A 142 -10.49 -1.02 -7.28
N ASP A 143 -11.54 -1.36 -6.54
CA ASP A 143 -12.09 -2.72 -6.44
C ASP A 143 -12.74 -3.15 -7.75
N GLU A 144 -13.47 -2.27 -8.41
CA GLU A 144 -13.97 -2.48 -9.78
C GLU A 144 -12.82 -2.71 -10.78
N ASN A 145 -11.65 -2.16 -10.49
CA ASN A 145 -10.43 -2.35 -11.28
C ASN A 145 -9.46 -3.38 -10.68
N SER A 146 -9.85 -4.11 -9.63
CA SER A 146 -9.01 -5.11 -8.96
C SER A 146 -8.64 -6.28 -9.89
N ASP A 147 -9.37 -6.44 -10.98
CA ASP A 147 -9.05 -7.32 -12.09
C ASP A 147 -7.69 -6.99 -12.76
N LEU A 148 -7.12 -5.81 -12.52
CA LEU A 148 -5.77 -5.43 -12.98
C LEU A 148 -4.65 -5.89 -12.02
N THR A 149 -5.00 -6.55 -10.91
CA THR A 149 -4.01 -7.08 -9.97
C THR A 149 -3.13 -8.12 -10.65
N THR A 150 -1.83 -7.98 -10.47
CA THR A 150 -0.85 -8.93 -10.97
C THR A 150 -1.04 -10.32 -10.36
N VAL A 151 -1.01 -11.35 -11.20
CA VAL A 151 -1.01 -12.77 -10.85
C VAL A 151 0.00 -13.54 -11.70
N PHE A 152 0.24 -14.80 -11.31
CA PHE A 152 1.17 -15.71 -11.96
C PHE A 152 0.43 -16.91 -12.53
N VAL A 153 0.74 -17.28 -13.76
CA VAL A 153 0.18 -18.46 -14.43
C VAL A 153 1.29 -19.39 -14.90
N CYS A 154 1.16 -20.68 -14.67
CA CYS A 154 2.04 -21.68 -15.28
C CYS A 154 1.64 -21.87 -16.75
N LYS A 155 2.54 -21.64 -17.72
CA LYS A 155 2.27 -21.83 -19.16
C LYS A 155 2.38 -23.29 -19.60
N SER A 156 1.82 -24.23 -18.83
CA SER A 156 1.73 -25.64 -19.23
C SER A 156 0.34 -25.93 -19.79
N ASP A 157 0.23 -26.86 -20.75
CA ASP A 157 -1.04 -27.23 -21.39
C ASP A 157 -2.16 -27.63 -20.41
N ASN A 158 -1.79 -28.13 -19.23
CA ASN A 158 -2.73 -28.57 -18.19
C ASN A 158 -2.92 -27.56 -17.05
N SER A 159 -2.35 -26.36 -17.16
CA SER A 159 -2.52 -25.33 -16.15
C SER A 159 -3.90 -24.71 -16.28
N TYR A 160 -4.66 -24.70 -15.18
CA TYR A 160 -6.00 -24.13 -15.13
C TYR A 160 -6.14 -23.05 -14.06
N ALA A 161 -5.08 -22.80 -13.29
CA ALA A 161 -5.09 -21.89 -12.17
C ALA A 161 -4.14 -20.70 -12.38
N PHE A 162 -4.56 -19.53 -11.93
CA PHE A 162 -3.67 -18.41 -11.64
C PHE A 162 -3.42 -18.34 -10.13
N HIS A 163 -2.24 -17.86 -9.78
CA HIS A 163 -1.76 -17.80 -8.42
C HIS A 163 -1.43 -16.35 -8.09
N THR A 164 -1.81 -15.92 -6.90
CA THR A 164 -1.41 -14.63 -6.35
C THR A 164 0.05 -14.64 -5.84
N ASN A 165 0.73 -15.79 -5.87
CA ASN A 165 2.05 -16.00 -5.28
C ASN A 165 2.92 -16.99 -6.09
N LEU A 166 4.17 -16.61 -6.41
CA LEU A 166 5.20 -17.49 -7.00
C LEU A 166 5.56 -18.70 -6.12
N LYS A 167 5.42 -18.58 -4.80
CA LYS A 167 5.67 -19.65 -3.81
C LYS A 167 4.44 -20.50 -3.50
N CYS A 168 3.29 -20.25 -4.14
CA CYS A 168 2.14 -21.14 -3.97
C CYS A 168 2.59 -22.57 -4.28
N SER A 169 2.31 -23.53 -3.41
CA SER A 169 2.74 -24.92 -3.61
C SER A 169 2.20 -25.51 -4.90
N GLY A 170 1.00 -25.09 -5.35
CA GLY A 170 0.47 -25.43 -6.66
C GLY A 170 1.34 -24.91 -7.82
N LEU A 171 1.87 -23.70 -7.70
CA LEU A 171 2.75 -23.09 -8.71
C LEU A 171 4.19 -23.58 -8.62
N ALA A 172 4.67 -23.93 -7.43
CA ALA A 172 6.03 -24.44 -7.21
C ALA A 172 6.29 -25.77 -7.96
N ASN A 173 5.23 -26.51 -8.28
CA ASN A 173 5.29 -27.74 -9.08
C ASN A 173 5.26 -27.48 -10.60
N CYS A 174 5.14 -26.23 -11.04
CA CYS A 174 5.16 -25.86 -12.46
C CYS A 174 6.54 -26.19 -13.06
N LYS A 175 6.56 -27.07 -14.05
CA LYS A 175 7.77 -27.41 -14.83
C LYS A 175 7.95 -26.53 -16.08
N SER A 176 6.92 -25.75 -16.42
CA SER A 176 6.90 -24.84 -17.57
C SER A 176 7.29 -23.42 -17.17
N GLU A 177 7.31 -22.51 -18.14
CA GLU A 177 7.49 -21.08 -17.90
C GLU A 177 6.33 -20.54 -17.04
N ILE A 178 6.66 -19.69 -16.07
CA ILE A 178 5.66 -18.95 -15.29
C ILE A 178 5.53 -17.55 -15.90
N SER A 179 4.32 -17.20 -16.36
CA SER A 179 4.01 -15.85 -16.83
C SER A 179 3.51 -14.99 -15.68
N LYS A 180 3.93 -13.72 -15.68
CA LYS A 180 3.24 -12.64 -14.98
C LYS A 180 2.11 -12.13 -15.87
N THR A 181 0.93 -11.86 -15.31
CA THR A 181 -0.23 -11.29 -16.01
C THR A 181 -1.16 -10.61 -15.00
N ASP A 182 -2.34 -10.15 -15.40
CA ASP A 182 -3.37 -9.62 -14.50
C ASP A 182 -4.58 -10.58 -14.38
N ILE A 183 -5.41 -10.41 -13.35
CA ILE A 183 -6.58 -11.25 -13.09
C ILE A 183 -7.54 -11.26 -14.29
N ARG A 184 -7.76 -10.11 -14.95
CA ARG A 184 -8.65 -10.00 -16.12
C ARG A 184 -8.14 -10.87 -17.26
N SER A 185 -6.86 -10.76 -17.58
CA SER A 185 -6.17 -11.49 -18.64
C SER A 185 -6.12 -12.99 -18.33
N ALA A 186 -5.88 -13.36 -17.07
CA ALA A 186 -5.94 -14.74 -16.61
C ALA A 186 -7.35 -15.34 -16.76
N LYS A 187 -8.39 -14.63 -16.28
CA LYS A 187 -9.81 -15.05 -16.43
C LYS A 187 -10.22 -15.15 -17.90
N LYS A 188 -9.82 -14.19 -18.75
CA LYS A 188 -10.08 -14.22 -20.20
C LYS A 188 -9.44 -15.43 -20.88
N SER A 189 -8.31 -15.88 -20.35
CA SER A 189 -7.62 -17.10 -20.77
C SER A 189 -8.14 -18.35 -20.05
N ASN A 190 -9.29 -18.26 -19.38
CA ASN A 190 -9.99 -19.33 -18.68
C ASN A 190 -9.25 -19.94 -17.48
N TYR A 191 -8.27 -19.22 -16.92
CA TYR A 191 -7.67 -19.59 -15.64
C TYR A 191 -8.61 -19.21 -14.48
N LYS A 192 -8.67 -20.08 -13.47
CA LYS A 192 -9.39 -19.86 -12.22
C LYS A 192 -8.42 -19.51 -11.10
N ILE A 193 -8.89 -18.91 -10.01
CA ILE A 193 -8.01 -18.71 -8.86
C ILE A 193 -7.59 -20.08 -8.28
N CYS A 194 -6.32 -20.22 -7.92
CA CYS A 194 -5.82 -21.44 -7.28
C CYS A 194 -6.51 -21.67 -5.93
N GLU A 195 -7.08 -22.87 -5.73
CA GLU A 195 -7.77 -23.23 -4.49
C GLU A 195 -6.89 -23.11 -3.24
N ILE A 196 -5.59 -23.38 -3.39
CA ILE A 196 -4.59 -23.23 -2.32
C ILE A 196 -4.47 -21.75 -1.91
N CYS A 197 -4.59 -20.82 -2.86
CA CYS A 197 -4.57 -19.39 -2.57
C CYS A 197 -5.88 -18.90 -1.92
N THR A 198 -6.94 -19.72 -1.95
CA THR A 198 -8.24 -19.46 -1.32
C THR A 198 -8.52 -20.37 -0.13
N ASP A 199 -7.52 -21.13 0.35
CA ASP A 199 -7.62 -21.91 1.56
C ASP A 199 -6.90 -21.21 2.72
N ASP A 200 -7.61 -21.08 3.84
CA ASP A 200 -7.14 -20.44 5.08
C ASP A 200 -6.62 -21.46 6.11
N SER A 201 -6.66 -22.76 5.79
CA SER A 201 -6.21 -23.85 6.66
C SER A 201 -4.82 -23.62 7.25
N TYR A 202 -3.86 -23.15 6.43
CA TYR A 202 -2.48 -22.89 6.87
C TYR A 202 -2.38 -21.77 7.91
N SER A 203 -3.21 -20.72 7.80
CA SER A 203 -3.20 -19.62 8.77
C SER A 203 -3.78 -20.08 10.10
N LYS A 204 -4.85 -20.89 10.07
CA LYS A 204 -5.45 -21.54 11.23
C LYS A 204 -4.49 -22.50 11.93
N GLU A 205 -3.71 -23.27 11.18
CA GLU A 205 -2.66 -24.14 11.70
C GLU A 205 -1.56 -23.33 12.40
N ARG A 206 -1.04 -22.28 11.76
CA ARG A 206 -0.04 -21.39 12.39
C ARG A 206 -0.54 -20.74 13.68
N ILE A 207 -1.82 -20.36 13.72
CA ILE A 207 -2.42 -19.80 14.92
C ILE A 207 -2.53 -20.89 15.97
N SER A 208 -3.03 -22.09 15.67
CA SER A 208 -3.14 -23.14 16.69
C SER A 208 -1.77 -23.51 17.27
N GLU A 209 -0.74 -23.61 16.45
CA GLU A 209 0.65 -23.83 16.90
C GLU A 209 1.14 -22.71 17.81
N LYS A 210 1.12 -21.46 17.34
CA LYS A 210 1.62 -20.32 18.13
C LYS A 210 0.76 -20.04 19.36
N TYR A 211 -0.56 -20.09 19.23
CA TYR A 211 -1.49 -19.78 20.31
C TYR A 211 -1.33 -20.77 21.47
N ASN A 212 -1.14 -22.06 21.19
CA ASN A 212 -0.84 -23.06 22.21
C ASN A 212 0.51 -22.81 22.91
N THR A 213 1.48 -22.18 22.25
CA THR A 213 2.77 -21.80 22.87
C THR A 213 2.71 -20.49 23.67
N VAL A 214 1.86 -19.55 23.27
CA VAL A 214 1.77 -18.19 23.84
C VAL A 214 0.73 -18.10 24.96
N PHE A 215 -0.33 -18.89 24.86
CA PHE A 215 -1.29 -19.15 25.91
C PHE A 215 -1.19 -20.63 26.31
N PRO A 216 -0.02 -21.06 26.83
CA PRO A 216 0.11 -22.40 27.36
C PRO A 216 -0.93 -22.56 28.46
N ASN A 217 -1.76 -23.59 28.37
CA ASN A 217 -2.62 -23.97 29.49
C ASN A 217 -1.74 -24.09 30.74
N ASP A 218 -2.11 -23.42 31.83
CA ASP A 218 -1.39 -23.48 33.11
C ASP A 218 -1.28 -24.94 33.61
N ASN A 219 -0.15 -25.56 33.29
CA ASN A 219 0.67 -26.34 34.20
C ASN A 219 2.15 -26.00 33.91
N GLU A 220 2.86 -25.64 34.98
CA GLU A 220 4.30 -25.43 35.16
C GLU A 220 4.89 -24.01 35.01
N ASN A 221 5.45 -23.59 36.16
CA ASN A 221 6.32 -22.45 36.41
C ASN A 221 7.59 -22.46 35.54
N VAL A 222 8.13 -21.27 35.21
CA VAL A 222 9.46 -20.78 35.64
C VAL A 222 9.79 -19.45 34.95
N ASP A 223 10.31 -18.51 35.75
CA ASP A 223 10.88 -17.21 35.41
C ASP A 223 12.09 -17.28 34.45
N SER A 224 12.26 -16.27 33.59
CA SER A 224 13.48 -15.42 33.58
C SER A 224 13.45 -14.31 32.51
N LYS A 225 14.05 -13.17 32.90
CA LYS A 225 14.15 -11.88 32.20
C LYS A 225 15.27 -11.86 31.15
N SER A 226 15.15 -11.01 30.12
CA SER A 226 16.23 -10.08 29.71
C SER A 226 15.76 -9.01 28.71
N ASN A 227 16.56 -7.95 28.58
CA ASN A 227 16.27 -6.61 28.08
C ASN A 227 17.23 -6.29 26.91
N THR A 228 16.81 -5.72 25.78
CA THR A 228 17.71 -4.95 24.88
C THR A 228 16.95 -3.98 23.95
N GLN A 229 17.40 -2.73 23.90
CA GLN A 229 16.95 -1.61 23.04
C GLN A 229 17.71 -1.60 21.69
N ILE A 230 17.20 -0.85 20.68
CA ILE A 230 17.86 -0.15 19.51
C ILE A 230 16.79 -0.03 18.40
N SER A 231 16.67 0.98 17.53
CA SER A 231 16.97 2.42 17.41
C SER A 231 16.27 2.86 16.10
N GLU A 232 16.00 4.15 15.93
CA GLU A 232 15.27 4.76 14.81
C GLU A 232 15.87 4.46 13.43
N LYS A 233 15.02 4.36 12.38
CA LYS A 233 15.45 4.20 10.98
C LYS A 233 14.60 5.05 10.03
N GLU A 234 15.31 5.68 9.10
CA GLU A 234 14.85 6.65 8.09
C GLU A 234 13.76 6.12 7.15
N ASP A 235 12.79 7.00 6.82
CA ASP A 235 11.71 6.76 5.87
C ASP A 235 12.25 6.54 4.45
N LYS A 236 12.08 5.33 3.91
CA LYS A 236 12.42 5.01 2.52
C LYS A 236 11.22 5.28 1.61
N ASN A 237 11.47 5.83 0.43
CA ASN A 237 10.45 6.04 -0.59
C ASN A 237 9.94 4.70 -1.14
N ILE A 238 8.65 4.59 -1.48
CA ILE A 238 8.00 3.37 -1.98
C ILE A 238 8.71 2.74 -3.18
N PHE A 239 9.29 3.54 -4.08
CA PHE A 239 10.02 3.03 -5.24
C PHE A 239 11.38 2.42 -4.86
N ASP A 240 12.01 2.91 -3.78
CA ASP A 240 13.20 2.28 -3.20
C ASP A 240 12.84 0.92 -2.58
N LEU A 241 11.64 0.80 -1.99
CA LEU A 241 11.14 -0.46 -1.41
C LEU A 241 10.78 -1.48 -2.50
N MET A 242 10.20 -1.02 -3.62
CA MET A 242 9.89 -1.84 -4.79
C MET A 242 11.13 -2.24 -5.62
N GLY A 243 12.31 -1.69 -5.30
CA GLY A 243 13.57 -2.06 -5.93
C GLY A 243 13.70 -1.61 -7.40
N TYR A 244 12.98 -0.56 -7.80
CA TYR A 244 13.13 -0.01 -9.15
C TYR A 244 14.50 0.64 -9.34
N PRO A 245 15.14 0.47 -10.51
CA PRO A 245 16.46 1.03 -10.75
C PRO A 245 16.41 2.56 -10.86
N ILE A 246 17.23 3.24 -10.06
CA ILE A 246 17.52 4.67 -10.20
C ILE A 246 18.49 4.86 -11.36
N ILE A 247 18.14 5.73 -12.30
CA ILE A 247 18.93 5.96 -13.51
C ILE A 247 19.41 7.42 -13.60
N ALA A 248 20.56 7.60 -14.26
CA ALA A 248 20.99 8.89 -14.77
C ALA A 248 20.43 9.05 -16.19
N PHE A 249 19.98 10.25 -16.52
CA PHE A 249 19.22 10.51 -17.73
C PHE A 249 19.68 11.83 -18.35
N ASN A 250 20.04 11.83 -19.62
CA ASN A 250 20.40 13.05 -20.34
C ASN A 250 19.79 13.01 -21.74
N LYS A 251 18.75 13.82 -21.97
CA LYS A 251 18.02 13.88 -23.24
C LYS A 251 17.72 15.31 -23.62
N ASN A 252 17.82 15.60 -24.91
CA ASN A 252 17.38 16.85 -25.51
C ASN A 252 16.39 16.50 -26.63
N MET A 253 15.23 17.13 -26.62
CA MET A 253 14.11 16.83 -27.51
C MET A 253 13.54 18.12 -28.09
N ARG A 254 12.85 18.01 -29.22
CA ARG A 254 12.07 19.10 -29.82
C ARG A 254 10.65 18.63 -30.03
N SER A 255 9.69 19.48 -29.67
CA SER A 255 8.28 19.19 -29.86
C SER A 255 7.60 20.36 -30.57
N TYR A 256 6.82 20.04 -31.59
CA TYR A 256 6.10 21.04 -32.38
C TYR A 256 4.66 21.20 -31.90
N THR A 257 4.10 20.20 -31.22
CA THR A 257 2.74 20.17 -30.70
C THR A 257 2.74 20.08 -29.18
N VAL A 258 1.86 20.86 -28.55
CA VAL A 258 1.66 20.79 -27.11
C VAL A 258 0.18 20.76 -26.82
N SER A 259 -0.23 19.80 -26.01
CA SER A 259 -1.55 19.81 -25.38
C SER A 259 -1.40 20.10 -23.89
N ILE A 260 -2.28 20.94 -23.36
CA ILE A 260 -2.33 21.26 -21.94
C ILE A 260 -3.73 20.97 -21.43
N ARG A 261 -3.79 20.16 -20.37
CA ARG A 261 -5.01 19.83 -19.64
C ARG A 261 -4.85 20.28 -18.20
N ASN A 262 -5.76 21.13 -17.73
CA ASN A 262 -5.81 21.49 -16.31
C ASN A 262 -6.84 20.61 -15.63
N LYS A 263 -6.52 20.16 -14.42
CA LYS A 263 -7.46 19.51 -13.52
C LYS A 263 -7.71 20.45 -12.35
N LYS A 264 -8.97 20.77 -12.07
CA LYS A 264 -9.36 21.63 -10.96
C LYS A 264 -10.54 21.03 -10.22
N ASN A 265 -10.38 20.80 -8.92
CA ASN A 265 -11.40 20.16 -8.08
C ASN A 265 -11.91 18.82 -8.65
N GLY A 266 -11.00 18.01 -9.20
CA GLY A 266 -11.34 16.71 -9.80
C GLY A 266 -11.82 16.79 -11.25
N ILE A 267 -12.16 17.98 -11.76
CA ILE A 267 -12.72 18.17 -13.09
C ILE A 267 -11.63 18.59 -14.08
N GLU A 268 -11.52 17.87 -15.20
CA GLU A 268 -10.66 18.28 -16.31
C GLU A 268 -11.28 19.46 -17.06
N GLU A 269 -10.56 20.58 -17.10
CA GLU A 269 -10.91 21.70 -17.96
C GLU A 269 -10.64 21.36 -19.43
N LYS A 270 -11.28 22.12 -20.33
CA LYS A 270 -11.17 21.90 -21.77
C LYS A 270 -9.69 21.90 -22.20
N GLU A 271 -9.31 20.82 -22.90
CA GLU A 271 -8.00 20.66 -23.50
C GLU A 271 -7.64 21.86 -24.38
N LYS A 272 -6.49 22.46 -24.11
CA LYS A 272 -5.92 23.50 -24.95
C LYS A 272 -4.83 22.88 -25.82
N MET A 273 -5.18 22.60 -27.06
CA MET A 273 -4.21 22.21 -28.08
C MET A 273 -3.55 23.46 -28.68
N ILE A 274 -2.22 23.49 -28.68
CA ILE A 274 -1.44 24.47 -29.41
C ILE A 274 -1.05 23.82 -30.74
N GLU A 275 -1.52 24.41 -31.85
CA GLU A 275 -1.27 23.88 -33.19
C GLU A 275 0.24 23.74 -33.49
N PRO A 276 0.63 22.72 -34.28
CA PRO A 276 2.02 22.52 -34.65
C PRO A 276 2.64 23.76 -35.29
N ASN A 277 3.77 24.24 -34.76
CA ASN A 277 4.50 25.36 -35.36
C ASN A 277 5.98 25.01 -35.57
N ILE A 278 6.32 24.63 -36.80
CA ILE A 278 7.68 24.28 -37.24
C ILE A 278 8.69 25.39 -36.96
N ASN A 279 8.26 26.66 -37.06
CA ASN A 279 9.14 27.81 -36.88
C ASN A 279 9.36 28.19 -35.41
N ASN A 280 8.58 27.60 -34.48
CA ASN A 280 8.69 27.87 -33.05
C ASN A 280 8.49 26.60 -32.20
N PRO A 281 9.41 25.62 -32.28
CA PRO A 281 9.33 24.41 -31.46
C PRO A 281 9.56 24.70 -29.98
N HIS A 282 9.07 23.76 -29.16
CA HIS A 282 9.43 23.62 -27.77
C HIS A 282 10.74 22.84 -27.66
N TYR A 283 11.72 23.41 -27.00
CA TYR A 283 13.00 22.77 -26.71
C TYR A 283 12.93 22.18 -25.31
N ILE A 284 13.02 20.87 -25.21
CA ILE A 284 12.90 20.14 -23.95
C ILE A 284 14.25 19.53 -23.63
N SER A 285 14.74 19.73 -22.41
CA SER A 285 16.00 19.19 -21.93
C SER A 285 15.78 18.53 -20.57
N ILE A 286 16.26 17.30 -20.41
CA ILE A 286 16.19 16.54 -19.16
C ILE A 286 17.60 16.09 -18.83
N ALA A 287 18.08 16.45 -17.63
CA ALA A 287 19.39 16.05 -17.13
C ALA A 287 19.26 15.54 -15.69
N SER A 288 19.78 14.36 -15.39
CA SER A 288 19.79 13.78 -14.04
C SER A 288 21.09 13.06 -13.72
N ASP A 289 21.38 13.05 -12.42
CA ASP A 289 22.43 12.31 -11.74
C ASP A 289 21.77 11.39 -10.70
N LYS A 290 22.30 10.17 -10.54
CA LYS A 290 21.68 9.15 -9.68
C LYS A 290 21.59 9.58 -8.22
N ASP A 291 22.54 10.39 -7.76
CA ASP A 291 22.72 10.72 -6.35
C ASP A 291 22.31 12.17 -6.03
N LYS A 292 22.21 13.02 -7.05
CA LYS A 292 21.94 14.47 -6.89
C LYS A 292 20.62 14.93 -7.50
N GLY A 293 19.84 14.01 -8.05
CA GLY A 293 18.62 14.33 -8.76
C GLY A 293 18.87 14.98 -10.11
N GLY A 294 17.96 15.83 -10.56
CA GLY A 294 18.02 16.40 -11.89
C GLY A 294 17.02 17.49 -12.16
N ARG A 295 17.00 17.92 -13.42
CA ARG A 295 16.22 19.05 -13.91
C ARG A 295 15.63 18.75 -15.28
N LEU A 296 14.35 19.07 -15.42
CA LEU A 296 13.63 19.19 -16.68
C LEU A 296 13.47 20.68 -17.01
N THR A 297 13.79 21.05 -18.25
CA THR A 297 13.65 22.41 -18.77
C THR A 297 12.90 22.39 -20.08
N ILE A 298 11.89 23.25 -20.22
CA ILE A 298 11.09 23.41 -21.44
C ILE A 298 11.11 24.88 -21.82
N LYS A 299 11.60 25.17 -23.02
CA LYS A 299 11.72 26.53 -23.55
C LYS A 299 10.91 26.69 -24.82
N ASN A 300 10.22 27.83 -24.95
CA ASN A 300 9.55 28.24 -26.18
C ASN A 300 9.62 29.77 -26.28
N LYS A 301 9.78 30.33 -27.50
CA LYS A 301 9.92 31.79 -27.64
C LYS A 301 8.68 32.58 -27.23
N ASN A 302 7.51 31.95 -27.25
CA ASN A 302 6.22 32.58 -27.00
C ASN A 302 5.67 32.30 -25.59
N TYR A 303 6.33 31.44 -24.81
CA TYR A 303 5.88 31.05 -23.48
C TYR A 303 6.99 31.25 -22.44
N LYS A 304 6.60 31.36 -21.18
CA LYS A 304 7.57 31.36 -20.09
C LYS A 304 8.21 29.98 -19.99
N ASP A 305 9.53 29.95 -19.80
CA ASP A 305 10.27 28.72 -19.54
C ASP A 305 9.65 27.94 -18.36
N ILE A 306 9.50 26.63 -18.54
CA ILE A 306 9.07 25.71 -17.48
C ILE A 306 10.32 24.98 -17.00
N ILE A 307 10.57 25.03 -15.68
CA ILE A 307 11.73 24.41 -15.05
C ILE A 307 11.22 23.59 -13.86
N ILE A 308 11.58 22.31 -13.83
CA ILE A 308 11.16 21.35 -12.80
C ILE A 308 12.39 20.61 -12.27
N ASP A 309 12.65 20.73 -10.97
CA ASP A 309 13.72 20.02 -10.27
C ASP A 309 13.18 18.75 -9.60
N PHE A 310 13.96 17.68 -9.64
CA PHE A 310 13.58 16.36 -9.11
C PHE A 310 14.78 15.69 -8.41
N THR A 311 14.54 14.78 -7.47
CA THR A 311 15.57 14.07 -6.68
C THR A 311 15.99 12.74 -7.24
N LYS A 312 15.07 12.01 -7.87
CA LYS A 312 15.31 10.65 -8.38
C LYS A 312 14.50 10.41 -9.64
N VAL A 313 15.04 9.56 -10.51
CA VAL A 313 14.36 9.05 -11.70
C VAL A 313 14.40 7.53 -11.65
N TYR A 314 13.22 6.90 -11.64
CA TYR A 314 13.07 5.46 -11.69
C TYR A 314 12.67 5.02 -13.09
N GLN A 315 13.28 3.96 -13.59
CA GLN A 315 12.83 3.29 -14.81
C GLN A 315 11.85 2.18 -14.42
N LEU A 316 10.64 2.24 -14.97
CA LEU A 316 9.58 1.27 -14.69
C LEU A 316 9.57 0.16 -15.78
N PRO A 317 9.24 -1.09 -15.42
CA PRO A 317 9.07 -2.17 -16.38
C PRO A 317 7.78 -1.94 -17.19
N TYR A 318 7.87 -2.08 -18.51
CA TYR A 318 6.72 -1.99 -19.41
C TYR A 318 6.87 -2.97 -20.59
N GLU A 319 5.77 -3.55 -21.03
CA GLU A 319 5.78 -4.72 -21.92
C GLU A 319 5.53 -4.38 -23.41
N ASP A 320 5.03 -3.18 -23.73
CA ASP A 320 4.60 -2.80 -25.09
C ASP A 320 5.58 -1.88 -25.86
N GLY A 321 6.88 -2.05 -25.65
CA GLY A 321 7.93 -1.45 -26.49
C GLY A 321 8.37 -0.02 -26.13
N GLY A 322 7.72 0.61 -25.15
CA GLY A 322 8.14 1.87 -24.56
C GLY A 322 8.88 1.67 -23.23
N THR A 323 9.73 2.62 -22.83
CA THR A 323 10.34 2.63 -21.49
C THR A 323 9.79 3.80 -20.67
N PRO A 324 8.89 3.57 -19.70
CA PRO A 324 8.39 4.61 -18.82
C PRO A 324 9.39 4.98 -17.74
N TYR A 325 9.46 6.28 -17.47
CA TYR A 325 10.29 6.84 -16.41
C TYR A 325 9.43 7.62 -15.43
N TYR A 326 9.76 7.55 -14.14
CA TYR A 326 9.05 8.21 -13.05
C TYR A 326 9.98 9.12 -12.26
N PHE A 327 9.60 10.38 -12.07
CA PHE A 327 10.45 11.43 -11.50
C PHE A 327 9.91 11.88 -10.14
N ILE A 328 10.73 11.80 -9.09
CA ILE A 328 10.37 12.22 -7.72
C ILE A 328 10.88 13.62 -7.45
N THR A 329 10.10 14.47 -6.78
CA THR A 329 10.57 15.81 -6.35
C THR A 329 10.53 15.96 -4.84
N GLU A 330 11.36 16.84 -4.27
CA GLU A 330 11.51 16.97 -2.80
C GLU A 330 10.24 17.44 -2.09
N ASN A 331 9.43 18.26 -2.75
CA ASN A 331 8.49 19.12 -2.03
C ASN A 331 7.03 19.01 -2.49
N LYS A 332 6.71 18.26 -3.56
CA LYS A 332 5.35 18.15 -4.14
C LYS A 332 5.16 16.83 -4.92
N ASN A 333 3.92 16.33 -4.97
CA ASN A 333 3.54 15.08 -5.63
C ASN A 333 3.56 15.20 -7.16
N TYR A 334 4.73 15.30 -7.76
CA TYR A 334 4.86 15.33 -9.22
C TYR A 334 5.16 13.94 -9.78
N SER A 335 4.69 13.67 -11.00
CA SER A 335 4.88 12.39 -11.68
C SER A 335 5.03 12.67 -13.17
N ILE A 336 6.27 12.70 -13.63
CA ILE A 336 6.57 12.89 -15.04
C ILE A 336 6.64 11.51 -15.69
N TYR A 337 6.08 11.34 -16.89
CA TYR A 337 6.00 10.06 -17.62
C TYR A 337 6.57 10.24 -19.04
N TYR A 338 7.77 9.75 -19.28
CA TYR A 338 8.37 9.77 -20.61
C TYR A 338 8.25 8.41 -21.27
N VAL A 339 7.82 8.34 -22.54
CA VAL A 339 7.83 7.11 -23.34
C VAL A 339 8.68 7.35 -24.57
N ASP A 340 9.85 6.73 -24.58
CA ASP A 340 10.68 6.57 -25.78
C ASP A 340 10.09 5.39 -26.56
N ASN A 341 9.40 5.66 -27.66
CA ASN A 341 8.92 4.65 -28.59
C ASN A 341 9.77 4.80 -29.84
N ASN A 342 10.72 3.88 -30.07
CA ASN A 342 11.65 3.81 -31.22
C ASN A 342 11.01 3.86 -32.64
N ASN A 343 9.72 4.21 -32.76
CA ASN A 343 8.90 4.27 -33.97
C ASN A 343 8.27 5.66 -34.12
N SER A 344 8.96 6.65 -34.70
CA SER A 344 8.46 7.95 -35.26
C SER A 344 7.41 8.81 -34.49
N ASN A 345 6.92 8.38 -33.33
CA ASN A 345 5.78 8.89 -32.57
C ASN A 345 6.16 9.02 -31.09
N ASP A 346 7.36 9.53 -30.82
CA ASP A 346 7.78 9.79 -29.45
C ASP A 346 6.82 10.81 -28.81
N PHE A 347 6.52 10.60 -27.54
CA PHE A 347 5.74 11.55 -26.76
C PHE A 347 6.33 11.69 -25.36
N LEU A 348 6.30 12.92 -24.86
CA LEU A 348 6.62 13.21 -23.47
C LEU A 348 5.33 13.68 -22.78
N PHE A 349 4.88 12.91 -21.80
CA PHE A 349 3.74 13.23 -20.96
C PHE A 349 4.25 13.73 -19.61
N ILE A 350 3.78 14.89 -19.18
CA ILE A 350 4.23 15.50 -17.94
C ILE A 350 3.00 15.76 -17.10
N GLU A 351 2.84 14.99 -16.02
CA GLU A 351 1.75 15.21 -15.07
C GLU A 351 2.28 15.89 -13.81
N ILE A 352 1.74 17.07 -13.56
CA ILE A 352 2.11 17.94 -12.47
C ILE A 352 0.90 18.01 -11.54
N ASN A 353 0.80 17.06 -10.61
CA ASN A 353 -0.25 17.07 -9.61
C ASN A 353 0.13 18.00 -8.45
N GLN A 354 -0.74 18.96 -8.14
CA GLN A 354 -0.60 19.82 -6.97
C GLN A 354 -1.16 19.11 -5.73
N ASP A 355 -2.30 18.42 -5.90
CA ASP A 355 -2.94 17.55 -4.94
C ASP A 355 -3.79 16.49 -5.68
N ALA A 356 -4.67 15.76 -4.98
CA ALA A 356 -5.52 14.73 -5.59
C ALA A 356 -6.52 15.28 -6.63
N ASP A 357 -6.94 16.52 -6.45
CA ASP A 357 -8.02 17.17 -7.19
C ASP A 357 -7.52 18.24 -8.16
N ASN A 358 -6.29 18.73 -7.97
CA ASN A 358 -5.71 19.81 -8.75
C ASN A 358 -4.39 19.39 -9.38
N GLY A 359 -4.25 19.64 -10.68
CA GLY A 359 -3.07 19.27 -11.43
C GLY A 359 -3.04 19.88 -12.83
N ILE A 360 -1.91 19.69 -13.51
CA ILE A 360 -1.71 20.07 -14.90
C ILE A 360 -1.06 18.89 -15.61
N SER A 361 -1.68 18.41 -16.69
CA SER A 361 -1.08 17.47 -17.63
C SER A 361 -0.61 18.25 -18.86
N ILE A 362 0.62 17.99 -19.29
CA ILE A 362 1.23 18.62 -20.45
C ILE A 362 1.79 17.53 -21.35
N ASP A 363 1.31 17.50 -22.59
CA ASP A 363 1.61 16.44 -23.54
C ASP A 363 2.37 17.03 -24.72
N PHE A 364 3.58 16.56 -24.94
CA PHE A 364 4.45 16.99 -26.02
C PHE A 364 4.51 15.89 -27.08
N GLY A 365 4.05 16.19 -28.30
CA GLY A 365 4.31 15.33 -29.45
C GLY A 365 5.72 15.57 -29.96
N ILE A 366 6.57 14.54 -29.89
CA ILE A 366 7.98 14.55 -30.30
C ILE A 366 8.05 13.80 -31.63
N SER A 367 7.36 14.28 -32.66
CA SER A 367 7.54 13.77 -34.02
C SER A 367 8.65 14.55 -34.70
N GLU A 368 9.61 13.88 -35.33
CA GLU A 368 10.38 14.49 -36.41
C GLU A 368 9.40 14.80 -37.56
N ILE A 369 9.33 16.05 -38.00
CA ILE A 369 8.60 16.46 -39.21
C ILE A 369 9.51 16.26 -40.41
#